data_AF-H6NAK7-F1
#
_entry.id   AF-H6NAK7-F1
#
_cell.length_a   1.000
_cell.length_b   1.000
_cell.length_c   1.000
_cell.angle_alpha   90.00
_cell.angle_beta   90.00
_cell.angle_gamma   90.00
#
_symmetry.space_group_name_H-M   'P 1'
#
loop_
_entity.id
_entity.type
_entity.pdbx_description
1 polymer ?
#
loop_
_entity_poly.entity_id
_entity_poly.type
_entity_poly.pdbx_seq_one_letter_code
_entity_poly.pdbx_strand_id
1 'polypeptide(L)'
;MRAAGISFSGSDPSDPELAGKRTELFIRGQGFYKLHMFDEAIAEFDELVRLQPDFTLARIYLAMSYLRKGEMTESYTHFQFLSQLTENMQIKAISYNAMGCIQAQQHNMDKACEFFNMAYRTDPASVQPLLELGVCSEGGGGLQFDISPSREPLS
;
A
#
# COMPACT_ATOMS: atom_id res chain seq x y z
N MET A 1 2.23 10.28 -51.32
CA MET A 1 2.31 10.99 -50.04
C MET A 1 2.24 9.94 -48.94
N ARG A 2 3.30 9.77 -48.15
CA ARG A 2 3.38 8.75 -47.09
C ARG A 2 2.53 9.19 -45.91
N ALA A 3 1.60 8.33 -45.48
CA ALA A 3 0.87 8.47 -44.23
C ALA A 3 1.87 8.52 -43.08
N ALA A 4 1.80 9.58 -42.27
CA ALA A 4 2.57 9.70 -41.05
C ALA A 4 2.13 8.60 -40.09
N GLY A 5 3.02 7.65 -39.82
CA GLY A 5 2.83 6.67 -38.76
C GLY A 5 2.79 7.42 -37.43
N ILE A 6 1.61 7.50 -36.84
CA ILE A 6 1.46 7.88 -35.43
C ILE A 6 2.10 6.74 -34.65
N SER A 7 3.33 6.96 -34.19
CA SER A 7 3.93 6.10 -33.19
C SER A 7 3.18 6.34 -31.89
N PHE A 8 2.20 5.48 -31.57
CA PHE A 8 1.76 5.31 -30.20
C PHE A 8 2.93 4.70 -29.43
N SER A 9 3.80 5.55 -28.88
CA SER A 9 4.52 5.15 -27.67
C SER A 9 3.44 4.91 -26.62
N GLY A 10 3.25 3.66 -26.19
CA GLY A 10 2.23 3.27 -25.20
C GLY A 10 2.48 3.84 -23.79
N SER A 11 2.95 5.08 -23.71
CA SER A 11 3.48 5.76 -22.53
C SER A 11 3.10 7.24 -22.50
N ASP A 12 2.22 7.74 -23.39
CA ASP A 12 1.71 9.10 -23.28
C ASP A 12 0.69 9.16 -22.12
N PRO A 13 0.97 9.85 -21.00
CA PRO A 13 0.06 9.92 -19.86
C PRO A 13 -1.27 10.62 -20.20
N SER A 14 -1.27 11.41 -21.27
CA SER A 14 -2.42 12.20 -21.75
C SER A 14 -3.33 11.45 -22.73
N ASP A 15 -2.96 10.21 -23.11
CA ASP A 15 -3.81 9.34 -23.94
C ASP A 15 -5.14 9.02 -23.23
N PRO A 16 -6.29 9.44 -23.79
CA PRO A 16 -7.61 9.19 -23.19
C PRO A 16 -7.96 7.70 -23.09
N GLU A 17 -7.53 6.86 -24.04
CA GLU A 17 -7.77 5.41 -23.95
C GLU A 17 -7.01 4.81 -22.77
N LEU A 18 -5.76 5.25 -22.59
CA LEU A 18 -4.95 4.82 -21.45
C LEU A 18 -5.52 5.37 -20.13
N ALA A 19 -6.05 6.59 -20.11
CA ALA A 19 -6.73 7.14 -18.94
C ALA A 19 -8.00 6.35 -18.56
N GLY A 20 -8.80 5.96 -19.55
CA GLY A 20 -9.95 5.08 -19.36
C GLY A 20 -9.54 3.73 -18.79
N LYS A 21 -8.52 3.10 -19.38
CA LYS A 21 -7.97 1.83 -18.90
C LYS A 21 -7.46 1.91 -17.46
N ARG A 22 -6.69 2.94 -17.10
CA ARG A 22 -6.20 3.14 -15.72
C ARG A 22 -7.34 3.23 -14.71
N THR A 23 -8.40 3.94 -15.07
CA THR A 23 -9.60 4.09 -14.23
C THR A 23 -10.31 2.75 -14.05
N GLU A 24 -10.48 1.97 -15.12
CA GLU A 24 -11.10 0.65 -15.08
C GLU A 24 -10.32 -0.33 -14.20
N LEU A 25 -8.99 -0.41 -14.39
CA LEU A 25 -8.10 -1.23 -13.57
C LEU A 25 -8.27 -0.89 -12.08
N PHE A 26 -8.32 0.40 -11.74
CA PHE A 26 -8.48 0.82 -10.35
C PHE A 26 -9.83 0.38 -9.75
N ILE A 27 -10.93 0.60 -10.48
CA ILE A 27 -12.27 0.23 -10.02
C ILE A 27 -12.39 -1.28 -9.85
N ARG A 28 -11.92 -2.06 -10.83
CA ARG A 28 -11.94 -3.53 -10.77
C ARG A 28 -11.08 -4.06 -9.63
N GLY A 29 -9.85 -3.56 -9.50
CA GLY A 29 -8.96 -3.91 -8.39
C GLY A 29 -9.60 -3.65 -7.02
N GLN A 30 -10.25 -2.49 -6.84
CA GLN A 30 -10.99 -2.19 -5.61
C GLN A 30 -12.16 -3.14 -5.38
N GLY A 31 -12.88 -3.51 -6.44
CA GLY A 31 -13.96 -4.50 -6.39
C GLY A 31 -13.46 -5.86 -5.90
N PHE A 32 -12.41 -6.39 -6.54
CA PHE A 32 -11.79 -7.66 -6.16
C PHE A 32 -11.24 -7.64 -4.73
N TYR A 33 -10.57 -6.55 -4.33
CA TYR A 33 -10.07 -6.39 -2.95
C TYR A 33 -11.20 -6.47 -1.92
N LYS A 34 -12.33 -5.79 -2.16
CA LYS A 34 -13.51 -5.83 -1.28
C LYS A 34 -14.16 -7.22 -1.23
N LEU A 35 -14.07 -7.98 -2.31
CA LEU A 35 -14.57 -9.35 -2.39
C LEU A 35 -13.57 -10.39 -1.88
N HIS A 36 -12.43 -9.97 -1.31
CA HIS A 36 -11.34 -10.84 -0.85
C HIS A 36 -10.71 -11.71 -1.97
N MET A 37 -10.92 -11.31 -3.22
CA MET A 37 -10.34 -11.92 -4.42
C MET A 37 -8.95 -11.30 -4.64
N PHE A 38 -7.99 -11.68 -3.79
CA PHE A 38 -6.72 -10.97 -3.71
C PHE A 38 -5.81 -11.19 -4.92
N ASP A 39 -5.86 -12.36 -5.56
CA ASP A 39 -5.10 -12.64 -6.78
C ASP A 39 -5.52 -11.73 -7.94
N GLU A 40 -6.83 -11.59 -8.14
CA GLU A 40 -7.40 -10.70 -9.14
C GLU A 40 -7.13 -9.24 -8.80
N ALA A 41 -7.25 -8.84 -7.52
CA ALA A 41 -6.90 -7.50 -7.09
C ALA A 41 -5.42 -7.17 -7.39
N ILE A 42 -4.51 -8.10 -7.08
CA ILE A 42 -3.06 -7.96 -7.38
C ILE A 42 -2.84 -7.75 -8.87
N ALA A 43 -3.50 -8.55 -9.73
CA ALA A 43 -3.33 -8.44 -11.18
C ALA A 43 -3.73 -7.04 -11.71
N GLU A 44 -4.89 -6.53 -11.28
CA GLU A 44 -5.38 -5.21 -11.70
C GLU A 44 -4.47 -4.08 -11.19
N PHE A 45 -4.06 -4.13 -9.92
CA PHE A 45 -3.22 -3.10 -9.34
C PHE A 45 -1.77 -3.14 -9.83
N ASP A 46 -1.21 -4.32 -10.11
CA ASP A 46 0.13 -4.45 -10.69
C ASP A 46 0.17 -3.83 -12.10
N GLU A 47 -0.82 -4.13 -12.94
CA GLU A 47 -0.91 -3.50 -14.26
C GLU A 47 -1.04 -1.98 -14.14
N LEU A 48 -1.89 -1.50 -13.22
CA LEU A 48 -2.06 -0.07 -12.99
C LEU A 48 -0.77 0.60 -12.50
N VAL A 49 -0.02 -0.05 -11.61
CA VAL A 49 1.28 0.45 -11.13
C VAL A 49 2.33 0.45 -12.26
N ARG A 50 2.27 -0.48 -13.22
CA ARG A 50 3.13 -0.45 -14.41
C ARG A 50 2.78 0.70 -15.35
N LEU A 51 1.49 1.00 -15.53
CA LEU A 51 1.02 2.10 -16.38
C LEU A 51 1.19 3.47 -15.73
N GLN A 52 1.07 3.54 -14.40
CA GLN A 52 1.17 4.78 -13.63
C GLN A 52 1.95 4.54 -12.33
N PRO A 53 3.30 4.52 -12.39
CA PRO A 53 4.15 4.19 -11.25
C PRO A 53 4.01 5.14 -10.05
N ASP A 54 3.60 6.38 -10.30
CA ASP A 54 3.33 7.45 -9.34
C ASP A 54 1.95 7.36 -8.68
N PHE A 55 1.07 6.45 -9.14
CA PHE A 55 -0.26 6.31 -8.54
C PHE A 55 -0.18 5.60 -7.18
N THR A 56 0.03 6.42 -6.15
CA THR A 56 0.30 5.98 -4.78
C THR A 56 -0.81 5.09 -4.23
N LEU A 57 -2.08 5.42 -4.50
CA LEU A 57 -3.22 4.64 -3.99
C LEU A 57 -3.30 3.23 -4.58
N ALA A 58 -3.01 3.06 -5.88
CA ALA A 58 -2.95 1.74 -6.50
C ALA A 58 -1.86 0.87 -5.84
N ARG A 59 -0.69 1.47 -5.54
CA ARG A 59 0.40 0.78 -4.87
C ARG A 59 0.08 0.41 -3.42
N ILE A 60 -0.69 1.24 -2.70
CA ILE A 60 -1.21 0.89 -1.37
C ILE A 60 -2.10 -0.35 -1.46
N TYR A 61 -3.08 -0.34 -2.36
CA TYR A 61 -3.97 -1.50 -2.53
C TYR A 61 -3.22 -2.75 -2.99
N LEU A 62 -2.20 -2.63 -3.84
CA LEU A 62 -1.33 -3.74 -4.23
C LEU A 62 -0.61 -4.33 -3.01
N ALA A 63 0.03 -3.49 -2.20
CA ALA A 63 0.72 -3.91 -0.98
C ALA A 63 -0.23 -4.60 0.02
N MET A 64 -1.44 -4.06 0.18
CA MET A 64 -2.49 -4.62 1.02
C MET A 64 -3.00 -5.96 0.47
N SER A 65 -3.16 -6.09 -0.84
CA SER A 65 -3.65 -7.33 -1.46
C SER A 65 -2.66 -8.47 -1.25
N TYR A 66 -1.36 -8.21 -1.45
CA TYR A 66 -0.28 -9.14 -1.10
C TYR A 66 -0.30 -9.54 0.37
N LEU A 67 -0.42 -8.57 1.27
CA LEU A 67 -0.47 -8.81 2.71
C LEU A 67 -1.63 -9.72 3.11
N ARG A 68 -2.83 -9.47 2.56
CA ARG A 68 -4.04 -10.25 2.86
C ARG A 68 -4.01 -11.65 2.27
N LYS A 69 -3.26 -11.85 1.19
CA LYS A 69 -2.95 -13.15 0.62
C LYS A 69 -1.87 -13.92 1.40
N GLY A 70 -1.11 -13.24 2.25
CA GLY A 70 0.01 -13.81 3.02
C GLY A 70 1.37 -13.72 2.31
N GLU A 71 1.44 -13.02 1.18
CA GLU A 71 2.66 -12.76 0.42
C GLU A 71 3.39 -11.55 1.03
N MET A 72 3.96 -11.79 2.23
CA MET A 72 4.51 -10.74 3.08
C MET A 72 5.75 -10.06 2.51
N THR A 73 6.57 -10.77 1.73
CA THR A 73 7.79 -10.21 1.13
C THR A 73 7.45 -9.14 0.10
N GLU A 74 6.53 -9.46 -0.81
CA GLU A 74 6.03 -8.58 -1.86
C GLU A 74 5.34 -7.37 -1.23
N SER A 75 4.47 -7.61 -0.25
CA SER A 75 3.82 -6.54 0.51
C SER A 75 4.83 -5.58 1.15
N TYR A 76 5.85 -6.13 1.84
CA TYR A 76 6.91 -5.34 2.46
C TYR A 76 7.65 -4.49 1.44
N THR A 77 8.00 -5.03 0.27
CA THR A 77 8.67 -4.28 -0.81
C THR A 77 7.83 -3.08 -1.26
N HIS A 78 6.51 -3.24 -1.42
CA HIS A 78 5.65 -2.13 -1.82
C HIS A 78 5.49 -1.07 -0.73
N PHE A 79 5.37 -1.47 0.54
CA PHE A 79 5.35 -0.51 1.66
C PHE A 79 6.69 0.21 1.85
N GLN A 80 7.81 -0.50 1.68
CA GLN A 80 9.13 0.11 1.69
C GLN A 80 9.26 1.18 0.60
N PHE A 81 8.83 0.87 -0.62
CA PHE A 81 8.80 1.84 -1.72
C PHE A 81 7.93 3.07 -1.38
N LEU A 82 6.73 2.85 -0.84
CA LEU A 82 5.83 3.94 -0.42
C LEU A 82 6.48 4.85 0.63
N SER A 83 7.13 4.27 1.66
CA SER A 83 7.80 5.03 2.72
C SER A 83 8.96 5.91 2.25
N GLN A 84 9.60 5.53 1.12
CA GLN A 84 10.75 6.23 0.55
C GLN A 84 10.35 7.33 -0.43
N LEU A 85 9.24 7.16 -1.17
CA LEU A 85 8.88 8.04 -2.27
C LEU A 85 7.77 9.03 -1.97
N THR A 86 6.96 8.77 -0.95
CA THR A 86 5.89 9.69 -0.58
C THR A 86 6.41 10.81 0.32
N GLU A 87 6.02 12.04 0.02
CA GLU A 87 6.13 13.18 0.95
C GLU A 87 4.95 13.24 1.92
N ASN A 88 3.91 12.43 1.68
CA ASN A 88 2.72 12.39 2.52
C ASN A 88 3.02 11.64 3.83
N MET A 89 3.08 12.40 4.93
CA MET A 89 3.40 11.86 6.26
C MET A 89 2.43 10.75 6.69
N GLN A 90 1.14 10.84 6.35
CA GLN A 90 0.16 9.80 6.67
C GLN A 90 0.50 8.48 5.97
N ILE A 91 0.80 8.52 4.67
CA ILE A 91 1.13 7.32 3.89
C ILE A 91 2.44 6.72 4.38
N LYS A 92 3.40 7.57 4.74
CA LYS A 92 4.68 7.15 5.31
C LYS A 92 4.51 6.46 6.66
N ALA A 93 3.68 7.02 7.55
CA ALA A 93 3.35 6.40 8.83
C ALA A 93 2.63 5.05 8.66
N ILE A 94 1.64 4.98 7.76
CA ILE A 94 0.93 3.73 7.41
C ILE A 94 1.91 2.68 6.89
N SER A 95 2.87 3.08 6.05
CA SER A 95 3.88 2.18 5.49
C SER A 95 4.80 1.61 6.57
N TYR A 96 5.27 2.45 7.50
CA TYR A 96 6.04 1.98 8.64
C TYR A 96 5.22 1.05 9.53
N ASN A 97 3.96 1.38 9.82
CA ASN A 97 3.09 0.52 10.60
C ASN A 97 2.93 -0.87 9.95
N ALA A 98 2.63 -0.92 8.65
CA ALA A 98 2.48 -2.18 7.93
C ALA A 98 3.77 -3.00 7.92
N MET A 99 4.94 -2.37 7.71
CA MET A 99 6.24 -3.05 7.81
C MET A 99 6.49 -3.60 9.23
N GLY A 100 6.10 -2.87 10.27
CA GLY A 100 6.17 -3.34 11.66
C GLY A 100 5.30 -4.57 11.89
N CYS A 101 4.05 -4.57 11.43
CA CYS A 101 3.17 -5.72 11.56
C CYS A 101 3.70 -6.95 10.79
N ILE A 102 4.27 -6.76 9.59
CA ILE A 102 4.91 -7.84 8.82
C ILE A 102 6.09 -8.44 9.60
N GLN A 103 6.95 -7.61 10.20
CA GLN A 103 8.08 -8.09 11.01
C GLN A 103 7.61 -8.85 12.25
N ALA A 104 6.57 -8.37 12.92
CA ALA A 104 5.99 -9.04 14.08
C ALA A 104 5.39 -10.41 13.72
N GLN A 105 4.70 -10.53 12.57
CA GLN A 105 4.23 -11.82 12.07
C GLN A 105 5.37 -12.79 11.73
N GLN A 106 6.54 -12.26 11.34
CA GLN A 106 7.76 -13.04 11.13
C GLN A 106 8.56 -13.28 12.43
N HIS A 107 7.99 -12.96 13.60
CA HIS A 107 8.62 -13.06 14.92
C HIS A 107 9.87 -12.18 15.11
N ASN A 108 10.09 -11.19 14.24
CA ASN A 108 11.17 -10.22 14.35
C ASN A 108 10.73 -9.02 15.19
N MET A 109 10.45 -9.24 16.48
CA MET A 109 9.84 -8.25 17.36
C MET A 109 10.69 -6.97 17.52
N ASP A 110 12.02 -7.07 17.53
CA ASP A 110 12.90 -5.90 17.61
C ASP A 110 12.70 -4.96 16.42
N LYS A 111 12.66 -5.51 15.20
CA LYS A 111 12.40 -4.73 13.99
C LYS A 111 10.97 -4.19 13.93
N ALA A 112 10.01 -4.95 14.44
CA ALA A 112 8.64 -4.49 14.55
C ALA A 112 8.55 -3.22 15.42
N CYS A 113 9.18 -3.24 16.60
CA CYS A 113 9.31 -2.07 17.49
C CYS A 113 9.96 -0.86 16.81
N GLU A 114 11.03 -1.08 16.04
CA GLU A 114 11.69 0.00 15.30
C GLU A 114 10.70 0.67 14.32
N PHE A 115 10.00 -0.14 13.52
CA PHE A 115 9.04 0.38 12.54
C PHE A 115 7.84 1.07 13.18
N PHE A 116 7.27 0.53 14.27
CA PHE A 116 6.19 1.21 14.97
C PHE A 116 6.64 2.53 15.60
N ASN A 117 7.87 2.61 16.12
CA ASN A 117 8.45 3.87 16.56
C ASN A 117 8.63 4.87 15.40
N MET A 118 9.05 4.40 14.23
CA MET A 118 9.13 5.25 13.04
C MET A 118 7.75 5.76 12.60
N ALA A 119 6.72 4.90 12.66
CA ALA A 119 5.34 5.28 12.36
C ALA A 119 4.85 6.38 13.31
N TYR A 120 5.01 6.18 14.62
CA TYR A 120 4.65 7.16 15.65
C TYR A 120 5.40 8.49 15.50
N ARG A 121 6.70 8.46 15.21
CA ARG A 121 7.47 9.69 14.98
C ARG A 121 7.04 10.45 13.73
N THR A 122 6.53 9.73 12.73
CA THR A 122 6.08 10.33 11.46
C THR A 122 4.71 10.97 11.62
N ASP A 123 3.80 10.30 12.32
CA ASP A 123 2.48 10.81 12.67
C ASP A 123 2.16 10.52 14.14
N PRO A 124 2.48 11.45 15.05
CA PRO A 124 2.20 11.29 16.48
C PRO A 124 0.71 11.33 16.83
N ALA A 125 -0.16 11.77 15.91
CA ALA A 125 -1.60 11.83 16.14
C ALA A 125 -2.26 10.45 15.96
N SER A 126 -1.63 9.53 15.24
CA SER A 126 -2.09 8.16 15.13
C SER A 126 -1.80 7.37 16.40
N VAL A 127 -2.86 6.92 17.06
CA VAL A 127 -2.77 6.08 18.27
C VAL A 127 -2.37 4.63 17.97
N GLN A 128 -2.52 4.21 16.71
CA GLN A 128 -2.37 2.81 16.35
C GLN A 128 -0.95 2.25 16.54
N PRO A 129 0.12 2.94 16.11
CA PRO A 129 1.49 2.48 16.39
C PRO A 129 1.79 2.29 17.88
N LEU A 130 1.15 3.05 18.77
CA LEU A 130 1.33 2.92 20.22
C LEU A 130 0.72 1.63 20.77
N LEU A 131 -0.43 1.21 20.24
CA LEU A 131 -1.05 -0.06 20.60
C LEU A 131 -0.15 -1.24 20.19
N GLU A 132 0.38 -1.19 18.97
CA GLU A 132 1.24 -2.25 18.45
C GLU A 132 2.60 -2.31 19.19
N LEU A 133 3.13 -1.15 19.64
CA LEU A 133 4.30 -1.09 20.51
C LEU A 133 4.06 -1.74 21.88
N GLY A 134 2.85 -1.57 22.45
CA GLY A 134 2.45 -2.22 23.70
C GLY A 134 2.52 -3.74 23.57
N VAL A 135 1.97 -4.28 22.48
CA VAL A 135 2.00 -5.73 22.18
C VAL A 135 3.43 -6.26 22.01
N CYS A 136 4.31 -5.50 21.33
CA CYS A 136 5.71 -5.90 21.19
C CYS A 136 6.46 -5.88 22.53
N SER A 137 6.13 -4.93 23.42
CA SER A 137 6.76 -4.81 24.74
C SER A 137 6.29 -5.88 25.73
N GLU A 138 5.07 -6.38 25.56
CA GLU A 138 4.44 -7.37 26.45
C GLU A 138 4.70 -8.83 26.03
N GLY A 139 5.45 -9.09 24.95
CA GLY A 139 5.85 -10.44 24.56
C GLY A 139 4.90 -11.14 23.57
N GLY A 140 4.22 -10.38 22.69
CA GLY A 140 3.66 -10.91 21.44
C GLY A 140 2.28 -11.57 21.55
N GLY A 141 1.26 -10.82 21.95
CA GLY A 141 -0.15 -11.20 21.77
C GLY A 141 -0.72 -10.64 20.47
N GLY A 142 -1.01 -11.52 19.50
CA GLY A 142 -1.51 -11.25 18.13
C GLY A 142 -1.98 -9.83 17.78
N LEU A 143 -1.19 -9.14 16.94
CA LEU A 143 -1.54 -7.85 16.33
C LEU A 143 -2.71 -8.02 15.35
N GLN A 144 -3.73 -7.18 15.46
CA GLN A 144 -4.91 -7.22 14.60
C GLN A 144 -4.79 -6.13 13.52
N PHE A 145 -4.71 -6.54 12.26
CA PHE A 145 -4.56 -5.64 11.12
C PHE A 145 -5.84 -4.84 10.88
N ASP A 146 -5.89 -3.61 11.38
CA ASP A 146 -6.81 -2.59 10.88
C ASP A 146 -6.02 -1.43 10.26
N ILE A 147 -5.85 -1.45 8.94
CA ILE A 147 -5.18 -0.39 8.18
C ILE A 147 -6.19 0.54 7.49
N SER A 148 -7.42 0.58 8.00
CA SER A 148 -8.39 1.60 7.59
C SER A 148 -7.80 2.98 7.89
N PRO A 149 -7.79 3.94 6.95
CA PRO A 149 -7.42 5.30 7.28
C PRO A 149 -8.34 5.75 8.40
N SER A 150 -7.75 6.11 9.54
CA SER A 150 -8.45 6.61 10.72
C SER A 150 -9.46 7.64 10.24
N ARG A 151 -10.75 7.31 10.35
CA ARG A 151 -11.79 8.32 10.10
C ARG A 151 -11.53 9.42 11.12
N GLU A 152 -11.24 10.62 10.64
CA GLU A 152 -11.29 11.80 11.50
C GLU A 152 -12.63 11.80 12.25
N PRO A 153 -12.66 12.21 13.53
CA PRO A 153 -13.92 12.47 14.19
C PRO A 153 -14.59 13.61 13.42
N LEU A 154 -15.75 13.33 12.83
CA LEU A 154 -16.62 14.36 12.28
C LEU A 154 -16.93 15.34 13.41
N SER A 155 -16.44 16.57 13.26
CA SER A 155 -16.85 17.73 14.05
C SER A 155 -18.26 18.16 13.69
#